data_AF-A0A830F417-F1
#
_entry.id   AF-A0A830F417-F1
#
_cell.length_a   1.000
_cell.length_b   1.000
_cell.length_c   1.000
_cell.angle_alpha   90.00
_cell.angle_beta   90.00
_cell.angle_gamma   90.00
#
_symmetry.space_group_name_H-M   'P 1'
#
loop_
_entity.id
_entity.type
_entity.pdbx_description
1 polymer ?
#
loop_
_entity_poly.entity_id
_entity_poly.type
_entity_poly.pdbx_seq_one_letter_code
_entity_poly.pdbx_strand_id
1 'polypeptide(L)'
;MAARARVVGRLRPGDCVRGRLAEGDVFDADVVGAERDAAGVRAALVPTGVSPASTRWRVRVPRTRGAWRSPRFERRLDGAWTTHDTVVELRRRCR
;
A
#
# COMPACT_ATOMS: atom_id res chain seq x y z
N MET A 1 13.95 -6.69 -16.15
CA MET A 1 12.49 -6.83 -16.36
C MET A 1 11.78 -6.09 -15.23
N ALA A 2 11.09 -4.97 -15.48
CA ALA A 2 10.47 -4.19 -14.42
C ALA A 2 9.22 -4.92 -13.90
N ALA A 3 9.23 -5.38 -12.65
CA ALA A 3 8.07 -5.98 -12.01
C ALA A 3 6.92 -4.96 -12.02
N ARG A 4 5.94 -5.16 -12.90
CA ARG A 4 4.73 -4.34 -12.97
C ARG A 4 3.87 -4.74 -11.78
N ALA A 5 3.85 -3.87 -10.79
CA ALA A 5 3.01 -4.05 -9.63
C ALA A 5 1.54 -4.26 -10.00
N ARG A 6 0.99 -5.43 -9.69
CA ARG A 6 -0.42 -5.71 -9.94
C ARG A 6 -1.22 -5.22 -8.73
N VAL A 7 -1.71 -3.98 -8.80
CA VAL A 7 -2.66 -3.46 -7.81
C VAL A 7 -4.01 -4.11 -8.08
N VAL A 8 -4.47 -5.00 -7.18
CA VAL A 8 -5.72 -5.74 -7.37
C VAL A 8 -6.92 -4.87 -6.99
N GLY A 9 -7.50 -4.19 -7.99
CA GLY A 9 -8.78 -3.51 -7.89
C GLY A 9 -8.82 -2.30 -6.94
N ARG A 10 -10.02 -1.73 -6.75
CA ARG A 10 -10.24 -0.63 -5.78
C ARG A 10 -10.17 -1.17 -4.35
N LEU A 11 -9.12 -0.86 -3.61
CA LEU A 11 -9.04 -1.08 -2.16
C LEU A 11 -10.11 -0.25 -1.45
N ARG A 12 -10.77 -0.85 -0.46
CA ARG A 12 -11.79 -0.22 0.38
C ARG A 12 -11.43 -0.37 1.85
N PRO A 13 -11.80 0.59 2.72
CA PRO A 13 -11.73 0.38 4.16
C PRO A 13 -12.43 -0.91 4.56
N GLY A 14 -11.79 -1.71 5.42
CA GLY A 14 -12.24 -3.05 5.82
C GLY A 14 -11.71 -4.19 4.95
N ASP A 15 -11.10 -3.91 3.78
CA ASP A 15 -10.40 -4.95 3.02
C ASP A 15 -9.14 -5.39 3.78
N CYS A 16 -8.91 -6.70 3.86
CA CYS A 16 -7.62 -7.24 4.30
C CYS A 16 -6.78 -7.58 3.07
N VAL A 17 -5.52 -7.19 3.06
CA VAL A 17 -4.61 -7.33 1.93
C VAL A 17 -3.31 -8.02 2.31
N ARG A 18 -2.73 -8.71 1.34
CA ARG A 18 -1.36 -9.20 1.37
C ARG A 18 -0.55 -8.51 0.29
N GLY A 19 0.56 -7.88 0.68
CA GLY A 19 1.50 -7.24 -0.22
C GLY A 19 2.82 -7.98 -0.30
N ARG A 20 3.47 -7.89 -1.46
CA ARG A 20 4.85 -8.33 -1.67
C ARG A 20 5.70 -7.14 -2.11
N LEU A 21 6.82 -6.94 -1.44
CA LEU A 21 7.82 -5.92 -1.71
C LEU A 21 8.84 -6.43 -2.74
N ALA A 22 9.55 -5.52 -3.41
CA ALA A 22 10.52 -5.86 -4.44
C ALA A 22 11.74 -6.57 -3.87
N GLU A 23 12.12 -6.24 -2.63
CA GLU A 23 13.18 -6.90 -1.86
C GLU A 23 12.81 -8.33 -1.42
N GLY A 24 11.54 -8.74 -1.61
CA GLY A 24 11.07 -10.10 -1.38
C GLY A 24 10.18 -10.26 -0.15
N ASP A 25 10.17 -9.27 0.75
CA ASP A 25 9.35 -9.26 1.96
C ASP A 25 7.85 -9.31 1.65
N VAL A 26 7.10 -9.98 2.53
CA VAL A 26 5.64 -10.10 2.45
C VAL A 26 5.04 -9.49 3.71
N PHE A 27 3.93 -8.77 3.54
CA PHE A 27 3.19 -8.20 4.65
C PHE A 27 1.69 -8.47 4.52
N ASP A 28 1.03 -8.67 5.65
CA ASP A 28 -0.43 -8.71 5.77
C ASP A 28 -0.89 -7.43 6.48
N ALA A 29 -1.91 -6.77 5.93
CA ALA A 29 -2.42 -5.51 6.45
C ALA A 29 -3.91 -5.32 6.21
N ASP A 30 -4.56 -4.57 7.09
CA ASP A 30 -5.95 -4.16 6.96
C ASP A 30 -6.01 -2.73 6.40
N VAL A 31 -6.89 -2.51 5.42
CA VAL A 31 -7.13 -1.19 4.84
C VAL A 31 -8.05 -0.40 5.77
N VAL A 32 -7.56 0.71 6.30
CA VAL A 32 -8.34 1.60 7.19
C VAL A 32 -8.84 2.86 6.48
N GLY A 33 -8.24 3.18 5.33
CA GLY A 33 -8.61 4.35 4.53
C GLY A 33 -8.13 4.19 3.09
N ALA A 34 -8.90 4.71 2.14
CA ALA A 34 -8.50 4.74 0.74
C ALA A 34 -8.96 6.04 0.10
N GLU A 35 -8.00 6.78 -0.47
CA GLU A 35 -8.22 8.04 -1.15
C GLU A 35 -7.71 7.93 -2.59
N ARG A 36 -8.44 8.56 -3.51
CA ARG A 36 -8.05 8.67 -4.91
C ARG A 36 -8.26 10.10 -5.36
N ASP A 37 -7.18 10.69 -5.86
CA ASP A 37 -7.18 12.04 -6.41
C ASP A 37 -6.48 12.05 -7.79
N ALA A 38 -6.27 13.25 -8.34
CA ALA A 38 -5.55 13.43 -9.60
C ALA A 38 -4.04 13.07 -9.48
N ALA A 39 -3.47 13.13 -8.28
CA ALA A 39 -2.07 12.83 -8.00
C ALA A 39 -1.81 11.33 -7.78
N GLY A 40 -2.85 10.52 -7.54
CA GLY A 40 -2.75 9.08 -7.46
C GLY A 40 -3.79 8.39 -6.59
N VAL A 41 -3.45 7.19 -6.12
CA VAL A 41 -4.20 6.42 -5.11
C VAL A 41 -3.35 6.31 -3.87
N ARG A 42 -3.95 6.51 -2.71
CA ARG A 42 -3.34 6.27 -1.41
C ARG A 42 -4.25 5.36 -0.61
N ALA A 43 -3.70 4.25 -0.11
CA ALA A 43 -4.39 3.38 0.84
C ALA A 43 -3.64 3.41 2.16
N ALA A 44 -4.32 3.81 3.23
CA ALA A 44 -3.83 3.70 4.59
C ALA A 44 -4.04 2.26 5.07
N LEU A 45 -2.96 1.67 5.56
CA LEU A 45 -2.87 0.28 5.97
C LEU A 45 -2.40 0.19 7.42
N VAL A 46 -2.87 -0.81 8.14
CA VAL A 46 -2.33 -1.18 9.45
C VAL A 46 -1.93 -2.65 9.39
N PRO A 47 -0.81 -3.07 9.99
CA PRO A 47 -0.48 -4.48 10.06
C PRO A 47 -1.65 -5.26 10.69
N THR A 48 -2.01 -6.40 10.09
CA THR A 48 -3.14 -7.19 10.60
C THR A 48 -2.90 -7.58 12.06
N GLY A 49 -3.91 -7.39 12.91
CA GLY A 49 -3.84 -7.68 14.34
C GLY A 49 -3.06 -6.67 15.18
N VAL A 50 -2.57 -5.58 14.58
CA VAL A 50 -1.87 -4.48 15.28
C VAL A 50 -2.81 -3.27 15.42
N SER A 51 -2.81 -2.64 16.59
CA SER A 51 -3.63 -1.45 16.84
C SER A 51 -3.23 -0.28 15.90
N PRO A 52 -4.21 0.43 15.28
CA PRO A 52 -3.97 1.56 14.37
C PRO A 52 -3.20 2.74 14.97
N ALA A 53 -3.08 2.78 16.31
CA ALA A 53 -2.52 3.89 17.05
C ALA A 53 -1.00 4.04 16.89
N SER A 54 -0.27 2.94 16.70
CA SER A 54 1.20 2.95 16.86
C SER A 54 1.98 2.70 15.57
N THR A 55 1.37 2.11 14.53
CA THR A 55 2.06 1.86 13.26
C THR A 55 1.10 2.02 12.10
N ARG A 56 1.35 3.06 11.28
CA ARG A 56 0.56 3.32 10.07
C ARG A 56 1.44 3.06 8.86
N TRP A 57 0.99 2.15 8.02
CA TRP A 57 1.55 1.89 6.70
C TRP A 57 0.69 2.59 5.65
N ARG A 58 1.24 2.84 4.48
CA ARG A 58 0.43 3.20 3.32
C ARG A 58 1.06 2.71 2.04
N VAL A 59 0.20 2.41 1.09
CA VAL A 59 0.60 2.17 -0.29
C VAL A 59 0.18 3.38 -1.11
N ARG A 60 1.14 3.98 -1.81
CA ARG A 60 0.91 5.11 -2.72
C ARG A 60 1.15 4.66 -4.16
N VAL A 61 0.17 4.83 -5.03
CA VAL A 61 0.33 4.67 -6.48
C VAL A 61 0.35 6.06 -7.12
N PRO A 62 1.52 6.64 -7.41
CA PRO A 62 1.59 7.98 -7.95
C PRO A 62 1.15 8.02 -9.42
N ARG A 63 0.50 9.11 -9.81
CA ARG A 63 0.22 9.45 -11.20
C ARG A 63 1.16 10.59 -11.62
N THR A 64 1.92 10.40 -12.69
CA THR A 64 2.82 11.42 -13.24
C THR A 64 2.60 11.52 -14.75
N ARG A 65 2.29 12.72 -15.25
CA ARG A 65 2.05 12.98 -16.68
C ARG A 65 1.06 11.97 -17.32
N GLY A 66 -0.07 11.73 -16.64
CA GLY A 66 -1.11 10.81 -17.12
C GLY A 66 -0.83 9.31 -16.95
N ALA A 67 0.39 8.92 -16.59
CA ALA A 67 0.77 7.52 -16.39
C ALA A 67 0.80 7.15 -14.90
N TRP A 68 0.30 5.95 -14.57
CA TRP A 68 0.45 5.36 -13.25
C TRP A 68 1.86 4.80 -13.08
N ARG A 69 2.48 5.06 -11.93
CA ARG A 69 3.80 4.55 -11.55
C ARG A 69 3.68 3.32 -10.66
N SER A 70 4.81 2.64 -10.44
CA SER A 70 4.88 1.54 -9.48
C SER A 70 4.44 2.02 -8.09
N PRO A 71 3.54 1.29 -7.42
CA PRO A 71 3.14 1.53 -6.06
C PRO A 71 4.34 1.49 -5.11
N ARG A 72 4.34 2.39 -4.14
CA ARG A 72 5.37 2.50 -3.11
C ARG A 72 4.76 2.17 -1.76
N PHE A 73 5.48 1.37 -0.99
CA PHE A 73 5.20 1.10 0.41
C PHE A 73 5.90 2.14 1.26
N GLU A 74 5.13 2.82 2.09
CA GLU A 74 5.62 3.84 3.00
C GLU A 74 5.16 3.47 4.41
N ARG A 75 6.03 3.63 5.40
CA ARG A 75 5.74 3.36 6.81
C ARG A 75 6.01 4.62 7.61
N ARG A 76 5.12 4.89 8.57
CA ARG A 76 5.29 5.97 9.53
C ARG A 76 6.02 5.44 10.77
N LEU A 77 7.26 5.84 10.94
CA LEU A 77 8.02 5.68 12.18
C LEU A 77 8.16 7.09 12.79
N ASP A 78 7.83 7.24 14.07
CA ASP A 78 8.06 8.48 14.83
C ASP A 78 7.42 9.75 14.24
N GLY A 79 6.29 9.58 13.56
CA GLY A 79 5.54 10.70 13.00
C GLY A 79 5.93 11.11 11.58
N ALA A 80 7.03 10.60 11.02
CA ALA A 80 7.45 10.86 9.63
C ALA A 80 7.15 9.68 8.70
N TRP A 81 6.70 9.95 7.46
CA TRP A 81 6.50 8.92 6.45
C TRP A 81 7.79 8.67 5.68
N THR A 82 8.29 7.44 5.74
CA THR A 82 9.48 7.01 5.00
C THR A 82 9.08 6.04 3.90
N THR A 83 9.59 6.24 2.69
CA THR A 83 9.45 5.26 1.61
C THR A 83 10.43 4.13 1.87
N HIS A 84 9.91 2.91 1.96
CA HIS A 84 10.74 1.73 2.23
C HIS A 84 11.02 0.96 0.95
N ASP A 85 9.99 0.56 0.20
CA ASP A 85 10.19 -0.25 -1.00
C ASP A 85 9.03 -0.12 -2.01
N THR A 86 9.18 -0.74 -3.18
CA THR A 86 8.18 -0.88 -4.23
C THR A 86 7.32 -2.10 -3.95
N VAL A 87 6.00 -1.93 -3.99
CA VAL A 87 5.09 -3.07 -3.92
C VAL A 87 5.01 -3.68 -5.32
N VAL A 88 5.36 -4.95 -5.49
CA VAL A 88 5.27 -5.68 -6.76
C VAL A 88 3.99 -6.50 -6.87
N GLU A 89 3.30 -6.72 -5.77
CA GLU A 89 2.01 -7.39 -5.74
C GLU A 89 1.20 -6.93 -4.53
N LEU A 90 -0.10 -6.68 -4.74
CA LEU A 90 -1.03 -6.39 -3.64
C LEU A 90 -2.37 -7.07 -3.93
N ARG A 91 -2.72 -8.08 -3.14
CA ARG A 91 -3.96 -8.86 -3.31
C ARG A 91 -4.84 -8.75 -2.08
N ARG A 92 -6.16 -8.80 -2.27
CA ARG A 92 -7.10 -8.97 -1.15
C ARG A 92 -7.03 -10.41 -0.66
N ARG A 93 -7.13 -10.58 0.65
CA ARG A 93 -7.08 -11.87 1.35
C ARG A 93 -8.42 -12.28 1.95
N CYS A 94 -9.27 -11.33 2.32
CA CYS A 94 -10.54 -11.63 2.99
C CYS A 94 -11.58 -12.19 2.01
N ARG A 95 -12.27 -13.25 2.47
CA ARG A 95 -13.40 -13.93 1.78
C ARG A 95 -14.70 -13.26 2.14
#